data_AF-A0A5N6EM52-F1
#
_entry.id   AF-A0A5N6EM52-F1
#
_cell.length_a   1.000
_cell.length_b   1.000
_cell.length_c   1.000
_cell.angle_alpha   90.00
_cell.angle_beta   90.00
_cell.angle_gamma   90.00
#
_symmetry.space_group_name_H-M   'P 1'
#
loop_
_entity.id
_entity.type
_entity.pdbx_description
1 polymer ?
#
loop_
_entity_poly.entity_id
_entity_poly.type
_entity_poly.pdbx_seq_one_letter_code
_entity_poly.pdbx_strand_id
1 'polypeptide(L)'
;MPATLPLELLFEIASILHLAGDCLAPYTTVCRRWQAAFEPFIYSNLIVYSDNAYKEEGQKGISLAHFQKATTGSGSFRRVWIERLQYDILVPFELLDWTTHKKEGYSVDNPVREANDQAFQRAITALFEILSSWNQDHRLSLELGLLGRQMGESPAPEPHTWHFDIAGDYRPRFHQIWAGAVAQIVQHCPSITQLHLNLDEYVRPDHIEYIQARRDELDNVPPFLPSGKWLALPTPEEQARIDEPDDEISNPDDVICDLERGHASREMVDDEEYHRFFTSTGHAARHMPRLKSIKFHLEHSTWLDFSFRTDSDPITAKWYSDATPEYHPDRRVAEAWGFQIEDFHFEPDDFDTVVNFACWPPRDV
;
A
#
# COMPACT_ATOMS: atom_id res chain seq x y z
N MET A 1 27.81 45.05 11.70
CA MET A 1 27.74 43.59 11.93
C MET A 1 26.39 43.13 11.41
N PRO A 2 26.28 42.23 10.43
CA PRO A 2 24.97 41.83 9.95
C PRO A 2 24.30 41.04 11.08
N ALA A 3 23.20 41.58 11.61
CA ALA A 3 22.38 40.93 12.61
C ALA A 3 21.86 39.63 12.01
N THR A 4 22.47 38.50 12.36
CA THR A 4 22.00 37.18 11.94
C THR A 4 20.67 36.91 12.62
N LEU A 5 19.61 36.78 11.82
CA LEU A 5 18.27 36.44 12.30
C LEU A 5 18.33 35.24 13.28
N PRO A 6 17.66 35.30 14.44
CA PRO A 6 17.40 34.14 15.31
C PRO A 6 16.95 32.90 14.52
N LEU A 7 17.36 31.71 14.96
CA LEU A 7 17.04 30.47 14.22
C LEU A 7 15.54 30.23 14.22
N GLU A 8 14.87 30.59 15.32
CA GLU A 8 13.43 30.56 15.51
C GLU A 8 12.69 31.40 14.46
N LEU A 9 13.22 32.59 14.15
CA LEU A 9 12.65 33.44 13.09
C LEU A 9 12.91 32.87 11.69
N LEU A 10 14.03 32.17 11.47
CA LEU A 10 14.26 31.45 10.21
C LEU A 10 13.31 30.26 10.05
N PHE A 11 13.00 29.55 11.14
CA PHE A 11 12.00 28.49 11.17
C PHE A 11 10.60 29.03 10.83
N GLU A 12 10.21 30.17 11.39
CA GLU A 12 8.92 30.79 11.05
C GLU A 12 8.84 31.23 9.59
N ILE A 13 9.93 31.81 9.05
CA ILE A 13 9.99 32.14 7.62
C ILE A 13 9.85 30.88 6.77
N ALA A 14 10.58 29.81 7.11
CA ALA A 14 10.51 28.54 6.39
C ALA A 14 9.10 27.92 6.46
N SER A 15 8.44 27.98 7.62
CA SER A 15 7.07 27.53 7.83
C SER A 15 6.07 28.28 6.95
N ILE A 16 6.14 29.61 6.91
CA ILE A 16 5.26 30.45 6.08
C ILE A 16 5.45 30.13 4.59
N LEU A 17 6.70 30.03 4.12
CA LEU A 17 7.02 29.69 2.73
C LEU A 17 6.55 28.26 2.38
N HIS A 18 6.70 27.32 3.31
CA HIS A 18 6.21 25.95 3.16
C HIS A 18 4.69 25.93 2.96
N LEU A 19 3.95 26.64 3.82
CA LEU A 19 2.48 26.76 3.74
C LEU A 19 2.01 27.47 2.46
N ALA A 20 2.82 28.38 1.92
CA ALA A 20 2.58 29.03 0.63
C ALA A 20 2.87 28.12 -0.58
N GLY A 21 3.48 26.95 -0.37
CA GLY A 21 3.84 26.00 -1.44
C GLY A 21 5.13 26.33 -2.18
N ASP A 22 5.98 27.20 -1.62
CA ASP A 22 7.24 27.61 -2.26
C ASP A 22 8.29 26.50 -2.25
N CYS A 23 9.17 26.52 -3.26
CA CYS A 23 10.33 25.65 -3.28
C CYS A 23 11.36 26.10 -2.24
N LEU A 24 11.55 25.30 -1.18
CA LEU A 24 12.44 25.65 -0.08
C LEU A 24 13.93 25.33 -0.35
N ALA A 25 14.23 24.51 -1.36
CA ALA A 25 15.58 24.03 -1.66
C ALA A 25 16.61 25.16 -1.88
N PRO A 26 16.33 26.26 -2.61
CA PRO A 26 17.29 27.33 -2.82
C PRO A 26 17.79 27.95 -1.51
N TYR A 27 16.92 28.08 -0.51
CA TYR A 27 17.24 28.70 0.78
C TYR A 27 18.24 27.89 1.60
N THR A 28 18.31 26.57 1.38
CA THR A 28 19.29 25.70 2.07
C THR A 28 20.74 25.98 1.66
N THR A 29 20.95 26.62 0.51
CA THR A 29 22.29 26.89 -0.04
C THR A 29 22.93 28.18 0.51
N VAL A 30 22.16 29.01 1.22
CA VAL A 30 22.61 30.33 1.71
C VAL A 30 23.72 30.17 2.75
N CYS A 31 23.48 29.43 3.83
CA CYS A 31 24.46 29.06 4.84
C CYS A 31 23.93 27.91 5.73
N ARG A 32 24.79 27.33 6.58
CA ARG A 32 24.42 26.23 7.49
C ARG A 32 23.23 26.53 8.40
N ARG A 33 23.03 27.79 8.78
CA ARG A 33 21.94 28.22 9.68
C ARG A 33 20.59 28.24 8.95
N TRP A 34 20.58 28.67 7.69
CA TRP A 34 19.41 28.57 6.82
C TRP A 34 19.14 27.11 6.46
N GLN A 35 20.18 26.34 6.12
CA GLN A 35 20.05 24.90 5.91
C GLN A 35 19.37 24.20 7.09
N ALA A 36 19.82 24.46 8.32
CA ALA A 36 19.23 23.86 9.53
C ALA A 36 17.77 24.27 9.79
N ALA A 37 17.35 25.46 9.35
CA ALA A 37 15.97 25.93 9.51
C ALA A 37 15.02 25.42 8.41
N PHE A 38 15.52 25.24 7.18
CA PHE A 38 14.70 24.91 6.02
C PHE A 38 14.67 23.41 5.68
N GLU A 39 15.77 22.68 5.91
CA GLU A 39 15.81 21.24 5.63
C GLU A 39 14.70 20.44 6.37
N PRO A 40 14.35 20.73 7.65
CA PRO A 40 13.25 20.00 8.31
C PRO A 40 11.93 20.00 7.55
N PHE A 41 11.58 21.10 6.88
CA PHE A 41 10.35 21.21 6.07
C PHE A 41 10.47 20.54 4.70
N ILE A 42 11.69 20.42 4.16
CA ILE A 42 11.94 19.74 2.89
C ILE A 42 11.88 18.22 3.07
N TYR A 43 12.41 17.72 4.18
CA TYR A 43 12.52 16.29 4.44
C TYR A 43 11.34 15.72 5.24
N SER A 44 10.42 16.55 5.76
CA SER A 44 9.26 16.09 6.54
C SER A 44 8.35 15.14 5.78
N ASN A 45 8.07 15.47 4.52
CA ASN A 45 7.21 14.68 3.65
C ASN A 45 7.94 14.42 2.34
N LEU A 46 8.30 13.15 2.11
CA LEU A 46 9.05 12.74 0.94
C LEU A 46 8.23 11.82 0.05
N ILE A 47 8.25 12.10 -1.25
CA ILE A 47 7.84 11.17 -2.29
C ILE A 47 9.12 10.57 -2.88
N VAL A 48 9.23 9.24 -2.77
CA VAL A 48 10.40 8.49 -3.21
C VAL A 48 9.97 7.44 -4.23
N TYR A 49 10.65 7.42 -5.36
CA TYR A 49 10.42 6.44 -6.42
C TYR A 49 11.42 5.29 -6.34
N SER A 50 11.02 4.06 -6.65
CA SER A 50 11.95 2.92 -6.71
C SER A 50 13.13 3.14 -7.67
N ASP A 51 12.87 3.80 -8.80
CA ASP A 51 13.85 4.13 -9.84
C ASP A 51 13.52 5.52 -10.44
N ASN A 52 14.46 6.11 -11.19
CA ASN A 52 14.22 7.25 -12.08
C ASN A 52 13.92 6.81 -13.52
N ALA A 53 14.22 5.57 -13.90
CA ALA A 53 14.14 5.10 -15.28
C ALA A 53 12.74 5.27 -15.92
N TYR A 54 11.69 5.23 -15.10
CA TYR A 54 10.29 5.26 -15.55
C TYR A 54 9.51 6.46 -15.00
N LYS A 55 10.22 7.45 -14.45
CA LYS A 55 9.61 8.64 -13.87
C LYS A 55 9.17 9.58 -14.99
N GLU A 56 7.92 10.02 -14.98
CA GLU A 56 7.40 10.95 -15.98
C GLU A 56 7.97 12.36 -15.79
N GLU A 57 8.01 13.13 -16.89
CA GLU A 57 8.46 14.51 -16.86
C GLU A 57 7.53 15.36 -15.99
N GLY A 58 8.10 16.04 -14.99
CA GLY A 58 7.33 16.87 -14.05
C GLY A 58 6.82 16.14 -12.80
N GLN A 59 6.95 14.81 -12.68
CA GLN A 59 6.63 14.09 -11.44
C GLN A 59 7.52 14.60 -10.28
N LYS A 60 6.90 14.91 -9.14
CA LYS A 60 7.58 15.43 -7.95
C LYS A 60 8.14 14.28 -7.10
N GLY A 61 9.38 14.39 -6.64
CA GLY A 61 10.00 13.38 -5.77
C GLY A 61 11.40 12.99 -6.21
N ILE A 62 12.04 12.12 -5.43
CA ILE A 62 13.44 11.69 -5.62
C ILE A 62 13.51 10.17 -5.81
N SER A 63 14.55 9.64 -6.46
CA SER A 63 14.75 8.19 -6.48
C SER A 63 15.18 7.64 -5.13
N LEU A 64 14.98 6.34 -4.94
CA LEU A 64 15.45 5.58 -3.79
C LEU A 64 16.97 5.72 -3.59
N ALA A 65 17.75 5.75 -4.68
CA ALA A 65 19.19 5.98 -4.62
C ALA A 65 19.54 7.38 -4.06
N HIS A 66 18.79 8.42 -4.47
CA HIS A 66 18.97 9.76 -3.92
C HIS A 66 18.51 9.85 -2.47
N PHE A 67 17.40 9.20 -2.13
CA PHE A 67 16.91 9.09 -0.76
C PHE A 67 17.95 8.41 0.15
N GLN A 68 18.52 7.29 -0.27
CA GLN A 68 19.59 6.59 0.45
C GLN A 68 20.81 7.49 0.62
N LYS A 69 21.26 8.17 -0.45
CA LYS A 69 22.39 9.11 -0.38
C LYS A 69 22.12 10.28 0.57
N ALA A 70 20.89 10.80 0.58
CA ALA A 70 20.49 11.91 1.43
C ALA A 70 20.40 11.52 2.92
N THR A 71 20.12 10.25 3.20
CA THR A 71 19.87 9.71 4.55
C THR A 71 21.00 8.83 5.08
N THR A 72 22.14 8.69 4.39
CA THR A 72 23.29 7.89 4.85
C THR A 72 24.52 8.77 5.12
N GLY A 73 25.50 8.22 5.85
CA GLY A 73 26.74 8.92 6.18
C GLY A 73 26.49 10.26 6.89
N SER A 74 27.01 11.33 6.31
CA SER A 74 26.84 12.69 6.84
C SER A 74 25.40 13.18 6.80
N GLY A 75 24.51 12.57 6.01
CA GLY A 75 23.09 12.91 5.92
C GLY A 75 22.18 12.13 6.89
N SER A 76 22.74 11.23 7.70
CA SER A 76 21.96 10.39 8.63
C SER A 76 21.10 11.16 9.62
N PHE A 77 21.50 12.39 10.00
CA PHE A 77 20.70 13.26 10.87
C PHE A 77 19.33 13.63 10.27
N ARG A 78 19.19 13.62 8.93
CA ARG A 78 17.94 13.95 8.24
C ARG A 78 16.84 12.93 8.48
N ARG A 79 17.20 11.69 8.85
CA ARG A 79 16.24 10.64 9.21
C ARG A 79 15.29 11.09 10.33
N VAL A 80 15.75 11.96 11.23
CA VAL A 80 14.95 12.53 12.34
C VAL A 80 13.86 13.48 11.85
N TRP A 81 14.03 14.07 10.67
CA TRP A 81 13.05 14.99 10.11
C TRP A 81 12.05 14.29 9.22
N ILE A 82 12.30 13.06 8.77
CA ILE A 82 11.40 12.36 7.85
C ILE A 82 10.25 11.77 8.65
N GLU A 83 9.07 12.40 8.53
CA GLU A 83 7.85 12.00 9.23
C GLU A 83 6.94 11.16 8.34
N ARG A 84 6.82 11.52 7.07
CA ARG A 84 6.02 10.78 6.07
C ARG A 84 6.86 10.45 4.84
N LEU A 85 6.80 9.19 4.46
CA LEU A 85 7.41 8.66 3.25
C LEU A 85 6.31 8.02 2.40
N GLN A 86 6.01 8.63 1.27
CA GLN A 86 5.30 7.97 0.18
C GLN A 86 6.35 7.31 -0.71
N TYR A 87 6.29 6.00 -0.84
CA TYR A 87 7.16 5.22 -1.69
C TYR A 87 6.40 4.62 -2.86
N ASP A 88 6.66 5.17 -4.04
CA ASP A 88 6.03 4.78 -5.29
C ASP A 88 6.95 3.82 -6.05
N ILE A 89 6.52 2.57 -6.16
CA ILE A 89 7.23 1.53 -6.89
C ILE A 89 6.90 1.66 -8.37
N LEU A 90 7.90 2.06 -9.15
CA LEU A 90 7.80 2.12 -10.60
C LEU A 90 8.09 0.76 -11.20
N VAL A 91 7.19 0.27 -12.04
CA VAL A 91 7.37 -0.95 -12.83
C VAL A 91 7.51 -0.64 -14.32
N PRO A 92 8.29 -1.42 -15.08
CA PRO A 92 8.68 -1.11 -16.46
C PRO A 92 7.53 -1.03 -17.45
N PHE A 93 6.44 -1.75 -17.20
CA PHE A 93 5.30 -1.84 -18.09
C PHE A 93 4.02 -1.33 -17.42
N GLU A 94 3.02 -1.03 -18.24
CA GLU A 94 1.71 -0.64 -17.75
C GLU A 94 1.11 -1.72 -16.85
N LEU A 95 0.48 -1.30 -15.77
CA LEU A 95 -0.35 -2.19 -14.97
C LEU A 95 -1.69 -2.24 -15.67
N LEU A 96 -2.11 -3.44 -16.09
CA LEU A 96 -3.42 -3.59 -16.68
C LEU A 96 -4.47 -3.14 -15.68
N ASP A 97 -5.33 -2.25 -16.13
CA ASP A 97 -6.49 -1.80 -15.39
C ASP A 97 -7.76 -2.30 -16.08
N TRP A 98 -8.88 -1.82 -15.56
CA TRP A 98 -10.20 -2.11 -16.04
C TRP A 98 -10.42 -1.81 -17.54
N THR A 99 -9.57 -1.00 -18.18
CA THR A 99 -9.65 -0.57 -19.59
C THR A 99 -9.03 -1.54 -20.58
N THR A 100 -8.35 -2.58 -20.09
CA THR A 100 -7.58 -3.51 -20.93
C THR A 100 -8.36 -4.78 -21.22
N HIS A 101 -8.25 -5.28 -22.44
CA HIS A 101 -8.92 -6.46 -22.94
C HIS A 101 -7.93 -7.56 -23.31
N LYS A 102 -8.29 -8.83 -23.09
CA LYS A 102 -7.53 -10.01 -23.51
C LYS A 102 -7.92 -10.39 -24.95
N LYS A 103 -7.01 -11.05 -25.65
CA LYS A 103 -7.21 -11.64 -26.98
C LYS A 103 -6.97 -13.15 -26.92
N GLU A 104 -7.45 -13.86 -27.92
CA GLU A 104 -7.13 -15.27 -28.11
C GLU A 104 -5.60 -15.50 -28.02
N GLY A 105 -5.18 -16.50 -27.23
CA GLY A 105 -3.78 -16.79 -26.96
C GLY A 105 -3.14 -15.98 -25.82
N TYR A 106 -3.94 -15.21 -25.08
CA TYR A 106 -3.49 -14.53 -23.88
C TYR A 106 -2.96 -15.51 -22.83
N SER A 107 -1.74 -15.23 -22.37
CA SER A 107 -1.10 -15.96 -21.28
C SER A 107 -0.67 -14.99 -20.21
N VAL A 108 -0.86 -15.44 -18.99
CA VAL A 108 -0.57 -14.74 -17.76
C VAL A 108 0.90 -14.86 -17.38
N ASP A 109 1.50 -15.97 -17.78
CA ASP A 109 2.94 -16.17 -17.87
C ASP A 109 3.41 -15.48 -19.14
N ASN A 110 3.87 -14.24 -18.98
CA ASN A 110 4.40 -13.44 -20.06
C ASN A 110 5.54 -12.53 -19.55
N PRO A 111 6.48 -12.15 -20.44
CA PRO A 111 7.69 -11.43 -20.04
C PRO A 111 7.44 -10.00 -19.54
N VAL A 112 6.28 -9.41 -19.88
CA VAL A 112 5.89 -8.07 -19.39
C VAL A 112 5.61 -8.13 -17.89
N ARG A 113 4.89 -9.17 -17.45
CA ARG A 113 4.53 -9.38 -16.06
C ARG A 113 5.72 -9.81 -15.21
N GLU A 114 6.49 -10.77 -15.70
CA GLU A 114 7.74 -11.19 -15.05
C GLU A 114 8.66 -9.98 -14.77
N ALA A 115 8.78 -9.07 -15.73
CA ALA A 115 9.59 -7.86 -15.56
C ALA A 115 9.01 -6.89 -14.52
N ASN A 116 7.69 -6.73 -14.45
CA ASN A 116 7.02 -5.92 -13.43
C ASN A 116 7.22 -6.52 -12.02
N ASP A 117 7.15 -7.84 -11.90
CA ASP A 117 7.29 -8.57 -10.63
C ASP A 117 8.69 -8.43 -10.06
N GLN A 118 9.67 -8.67 -10.92
CA GLN A 118 11.05 -8.50 -10.55
C GLN A 118 11.34 -7.04 -10.17
N ALA A 119 10.73 -6.06 -10.85
CA ALA A 119 10.87 -4.65 -10.49
C ALA A 119 10.25 -4.35 -9.12
N PHE A 120 9.05 -4.86 -8.86
CA PHE A 120 8.38 -4.74 -7.57
C PHE A 120 9.19 -5.37 -6.43
N GLN A 121 9.63 -6.61 -6.59
CA GLN A 121 10.39 -7.33 -5.57
C GLN A 121 11.71 -6.63 -5.26
N ARG A 122 12.43 -6.17 -6.29
CA ARG A 122 13.66 -5.40 -6.09
C ARG A 122 13.40 -4.09 -5.35
N ALA A 123 12.35 -3.37 -5.73
CA ALA A 123 11.99 -2.09 -5.12
C ALA A 123 11.62 -2.23 -3.65
N ILE A 124 10.70 -3.15 -3.33
CA ILE A 124 10.23 -3.37 -1.96
C ILE A 124 11.39 -3.82 -1.07
N THR A 125 12.20 -4.78 -1.53
CA THR A 125 13.38 -5.27 -0.79
C THR A 125 14.36 -4.13 -0.51
N ALA A 126 14.70 -3.35 -1.54
CA ALA A 126 15.66 -2.25 -1.39
C ALA A 126 15.17 -1.15 -0.42
N LEU A 127 13.88 -0.80 -0.44
CA LEU A 127 13.32 0.14 0.53
C LEU A 127 13.52 -0.39 1.96
N PHE A 128 13.14 -1.63 2.22
CA PHE A 128 13.15 -2.17 3.56
C PHE A 128 14.56 -2.52 4.07
N GLU A 129 15.50 -2.82 3.19
CA GLU A 129 16.93 -2.84 3.54
C GLU A 129 17.42 -1.46 4.04
N ILE A 130 16.96 -0.37 3.40
CA ILE A 130 17.29 0.99 3.84
C ILE A 130 16.62 1.29 5.19
N LEU A 131 15.33 1.01 5.33
CA LEU A 131 14.58 1.33 6.54
C LEU A 131 15.03 0.49 7.75
N SER A 132 15.33 -0.79 7.57
CA SER A 132 15.88 -1.65 8.62
C SER A 132 17.27 -1.18 9.11
N SER A 133 17.99 -0.44 8.27
CA SER A 133 19.26 0.22 8.61
C SER A 133 19.09 1.45 9.52
N TRP A 134 17.86 1.93 9.76
CA TRP A 134 17.64 3.14 10.55
C TRP A 134 17.63 2.83 12.05
N ASN A 135 18.10 3.78 12.86
CA ASN A 135 17.95 3.63 14.31
C ASN A 135 16.44 3.58 14.65
N GLN A 136 16.08 2.74 15.60
CA GLN A 136 14.71 2.49 16.02
C GLN A 136 14.05 3.76 16.64
N ASP A 137 14.84 4.79 16.93
CA ASP A 137 14.37 6.04 17.51
C ASP A 137 13.52 6.93 16.60
N HIS A 138 13.56 6.70 15.29
CA HIS A 138 12.86 7.50 14.30
C HIS A 138 11.37 7.14 14.21
N ARG A 139 10.52 8.14 13.94
CA ARG A 139 9.08 7.95 13.72
C ARG A 139 8.79 8.14 12.25
N LEU A 140 8.35 7.09 11.57
CA LEU A 140 8.05 7.12 10.14
C LEU A 140 6.60 6.70 9.88
N SER A 141 5.90 7.47 9.06
CA SER A 141 4.65 7.09 8.40
C SER A 141 4.96 6.64 6.98
N LEU A 142 4.63 5.40 6.63
CA LEU A 142 4.92 4.82 5.33
C LEU A 142 3.63 4.60 4.54
N GLU A 143 3.61 5.14 3.33
CA GLU A 143 2.59 4.93 2.31
C GLU A 143 3.25 4.27 1.10
N LEU A 144 2.68 3.17 0.62
CA LEU A 144 3.21 2.42 -0.52
C LEU A 144 2.26 2.56 -1.72
N GLY A 145 2.82 2.88 -2.88
CA GLY A 145 2.10 2.91 -4.16
C GLY A 145 2.81 2.06 -5.22
N LEU A 146 2.07 1.50 -6.17
CA LEU A 146 2.61 0.85 -7.38
C LEU A 146 2.17 1.65 -8.59
N LEU A 147 3.12 2.01 -9.45
CA LEU A 147 2.87 2.80 -10.65
C LEU A 147 3.42 2.07 -11.87
N GLY A 148 2.53 1.73 -12.80
CA GLY A 148 2.89 1.28 -14.15
C GLY A 148 3.29 2.44 -15.04
N ARG A 149 4.09 2.16 -16.07
CA ARG A 149 4.47 3.17 -17.07
C ARG A 149 3.28 3.56 -17.93
N GLN A 150 3.00 4.87 -18.04
CA GLN A 150 1.94 5.41 -18.90
C GLN A 150 2.29 5.24 -20.39
N MET A 151 1.26 4.98 -21.22
CA MET A 151 1.40 4.82 -22.67
C MET A 151 2.01 6.06 -23.35
N GLY A 152 3.15 5.84 -23.99
CA GLY A 152 3.44 6.42 -25.31
C GLY A 152 3.57 5.26 -26.32
N GLU A 153 3.82 5.54 -27.61
CA GLU A 153 3.99 4.54 -28.69
C GLU A 153 5.02 3.40 -28.39
N SER A 154 5.74 3.48 -27.27
CA SER A 154 6.54 2.41 -26.67
C SER A 154 6.62 2.56 -25.14
N PRO A 155 6.31 1.52 -24.35
CA PRO A 155 6.32 0.11 -24.72
C PRO A 155 4.97 -0.37 -25.27
N ALA A 156 5.01 -1.45 -26.06
CA ALA A 156 3.81 -2.14 -26.51
C ALA A 156 2.98 -2.60 -25.30
N PRO A 157 1.64 -2.63 -25.41
CA PRO A 157 0.78 -3.21 -24.38
C PRO A 157 1.20 -4.66 -24.11
N GLU A 158 0.77 -5.19 -22.96
CA GLU A 158 0.97 -6.60 -22.63
C GLU A 158 0.58 -7.49 -23.84
N PRO A 159 1.36 -8.55 -24.15
CA PRO A 159 1.07 -9.37 -25.33
C PRO A 159 -0.36 -9.91 -25.29
N HIS A 160 -1.00 -9.92 -26.46
CA HIS A 160 -2.40 -10.35 -26.60
C HIS A 160 -3.38 -9.52 -25.78
N THR A 161 -3.08 -8.23 -25.55
CA THR A 161 -4.05 -7.27 -25.03
C THR A 161 -4.33 -6.13 -26.01
N TRP A 162 -5.37 -5.36 -25.72
CA TRP A 162 -5.69 -4.09 -26.35
C TRP A 162 -6.45 -3.19 -25.38
N HIS A 163 -6.40 -1.88 -25.58
CA HIS A 163 -7.09 -0.92 -24.73
C HIS A 163 -8.35 -0.38 -25.40
N PHE A 164 -9.35 -0.11 -24.58
CA PHE A 164 -10.56 0.59 -25.00
C PHE A 164 -10.35 2.11 -24.91
N ASP A 165 -10.59 2.84 -26.00
CA ASP A 165 -10.21 4.26 -26.16
C ASP A 165 -11.01 5.24 -25.26
N ILE A 166 -12.10 4.81 -24.62
CA ILE A 166 -13.09 5.70 -23.97
C ILE A 166 -12.75 6.01 -22.48
N ALA A 167 -11.69 5.41 -21.96
CA ALA A 167 -11.57 5.15 -20.53
C ALA A 167 -10.43 5.89 -19.78
N GLY A 168 -9.88 6.95 -20.38
CA GLY A 168 -8.64 7.60 -19.92
C GLY A 168 -8.68 8.36 -18.57
N ASP A 169 -9.84 8.57 -17.95
CA ASP A 169 -9.98 9.55 -16.85
C ASP A 169 -10.08 8.97 -15.43
N TYR A 170 -10.16 7.64 -15.25
CA TYR A 170 -10.23 7.00 -13.92
C TYR A 170 -9.12 5.97 -13.72
N ARG A 171 -7.89 6.44 -13.49
CA ARG A 171 -6.77 5.61 -13.02
C ARG A 171 -6.44 5.96 -11.56
N PRO A 172 -7.06 5.29 -10.56
CA PRO A 172 -6.65 5.46 -9.18
C PRO A 172 -5.16 5.11 -9.04
N ARG A 173 -4.40 6.03 -8.44
CA ARG A 173 -2.95 5.90 -8.14
C ARG A 173 -2.61 4.80 -7.13
N PHE A 174 -3.62 4.10 -6.64
CA PHE A 174 -3.51 3.12 -5.57
C PHE A 174 -3.94 1.77 -6.13
N HIS A 175 -3.00 0.96 -6.59
CA HIS A 175 -3.26 -0.40 -7.00
C HIS A 175 -2.09 -1.30 -6.61
N GLN A 176 -2.42 -2.52 -6.15
CA GLN A 176 -1.59 -3.74 -6.26
C GLN A 176 -0.35 -3.89 -5.35
N ILE A 177 -0.46 -3.62 -4.04
CA ILE A 177 0.57 -4.06 -3.08
C ILE A 177 -0.07 -4.93 -2.01
N TRP A 178 0.14 -6.26 -2.09
CA TRP A 178 -0.49 -7.21 -1.15
C TRP A 178 -0.03 -7.00 0.31
N ALA A 179 -1.00 -6.89 1.23
CA ALA A 179 -0.74 -6.46 2.59
C ALA A 179 0.07 -7.45 3.44
N GLY A 180 -0.04 -8.76 3.21
CA GLY A 180 0.71 -9.71 4.04
C GLY A 180 2.21 -9.77 3.71
N ALA A 181 2.61 -9.41 2.49
CA ALA A 181 4.02 -9.29 2.09
C ALA A 181 4.57 -8.04 2.76
N VAL A 182 3.80 -6.96 2.74
CA VAL A 182 4.13 -5.77 3.51
C VAL A 182 4.20 -6.09 5.00
N ALA A 183 3.28 -6.86 5.59
CA ALA A 183 3.32 -7.22 7.00
C ALA A 183 4.58 -8.06 7.37
N GLN A 184 4.93 -9.05 6.54
CA GLN A 184 6.15 -9.85 6.73
C GLN A 184 7.43 -9.05 6.59
N ILE A 185 7.44 -8.00 5.77
CA ILE A 185 8.63 -7.18 5.58
C ILE A 185 8.71 -6.07 6.65
N VAL A 186 7.59 -5.42 6.97
CA VAL A 186 7.51 -4.33 7.96
C VAL A 186 7.83 -4.84 9.37
N GLN A 187 7.60 -6.12 9.71
CA GLN A 187 7.97 -6.67 11.03
C GLN A 187 9.48 -6.53 11.34
N HIS A 188 10.31 -6.41 10.31
CA HIS A 188 11.75 -6.18 10.43
C HIS A 188 12.14 -4.70 10.49
N CYS A 189 11.15 -3.78 10.50
CA CYS A 189 11.34 -2.33 10.44
C CYS A 189 10.68 -1.62 11.63
N PRO A 190 11.30 -1.66 12.82
CA PRO A 190 10.74 -1.11 14.07
C PRO A 190 10.62 0.42 14.09
N SER A 191 11.16 1.13 13.10
CA SER A 191 11.03 2.60 12.94
C SER A 191 9.66 3.02 12.36
N ILE A 192 8.90 2.08 11.81
CA ILE A 192 7.58 2.37 11.23
C ILE A 192 6.57 2.55 12.36
N THR A 193 5.91 3.70 12.36
CA THR A 193 4.91 4.09 13.37
C THR A 193 3.52 4.18 12.79
N GLN A 194 3.38 4.36 11.47
CA GLN A 194 2.10 4.30 10.80
C GLN A 194 2.29 3.58 9.47
N LEU A 195 1.37 2.66 9.18
CA LEU A 195 1.33 1.90 7.94
C LEU A 195 -0.04 2.08 7.29
N HIS A 196 -0.04 2.53 6.03
CA HIS A 196 -1.25 2.67 5.22
C HIS A 196 -1.14 1.79 3.98
N LEU A 197 -2.11 0.88 3.80
CA LEU A 197 -2.18 -0.06 2.69
C LEU A 197 -3.55 0.10 2.01
N ASN A 198 -3.54 0.38 0.71
CA ASN A 198 -4.72 0.27 -0.14
C ASN A 198 -4.66 -1.10 -0.84
N LEU A 199 -5.67 -1.94 -0.60
CA LEU A 199 -5.79 -3.29 -1.18
C LEU A 199 -6.95 -3.42 -2.17
N ASP A 200 -7.48 -2.31 -2.67
CA ASP A 200 -8.55 -2.30 -3.65
C ASP A 200 -8.00 -2.77 -5.00
N GLU A 201 -7.95 -4.09 -5.18
CA GLU A 201 -7.58 -4.72 -6.44
C GLU A 201 -8.83 -5.18 -7.19
N TYR A 202 -8.98 -4.72 -8.42
CA TYR A 202 -10.03 -5.16 -9.32
C TYR A 202 -9.63 -6.50 -9.97
N VAL A 203 -10.08 -7.63 -9.43
CA VAL A 203 -9.70 -8.98 -9.94
C VAL A 203 -10.90 -9.75 -10.46
N ARG A 204 -11.01 -10.00 -11.77
CA ARG A 204 -12.04 -10.93 -12.27
C ARG A 204 -11.69 -12.40 -12.02
N PRO A 205 -12.68 -13.32 -11.98
CA PRO A 205 -12.47 -14.75 -11.76
C PRO A 205 -11.49 -15.41 -12.73
N ASP A 206 -11.41 -14.94 -13.98
CA ASP A 206 -10.46 -15.39 -15.01
C ASP A 206 -9.06 -14.75 -14.88
N HIS A 207 -8.94 -13.73 -14.03
CA HIS A 207 -7.69 -13.15 -13.52
C HIS A 207 -7.16 -13.93 -12.31
N ILE A 208 -7.89 -14.94 -11.83
CA ILE A 208 -7.44 -15.85 -10.78
C ILE A 208 -6.26 -16.66 -11.29
N GLU A 209 -6.42 -17.39 -12.41
CA GLU A 209 -5.35 -18.20 -13.04
C GLU A 209 -4.09 -17.39 -13.35
N TYR A 210 -4.26 -16.09 -13.61
CA TYR A 210 -3.15 -15.16 -13.74
C TYR A 210 -2.32 -15.04 -12.48
N ILE A 211 -2.97 -14.62 -11.41
CA ILE A 211 -2.31 -14.40 -10.14
C ILE A 211 -1.78 -15.76 -9.63
N GLN A 212 -2.40 -16.87 -10.08
CA GLN A 212 -1.95 -18.24 -9.82
C GLN A 212 -0.64 -18.65 -10.49
N ALA A 213 -0.29 -18.12 -11.65
CA ALA A 213 0.96 -18.48 -12.36
C ALA A 213 2.19 -17.73 -11.83
N ARG A 214 1.98 -16.59 -11.16
CA ARG A 214 2.98 -15.73 -10.49
C ARG A 214 3.71 -16.40 -9.30
N ARG A 215 3.52 -17.71 -9.11
CA ARG A 215 3.73 -18.49 -7.88
C ARG A 215 5.05 -19.27 -7.82
N ASP A 216 5.68 -19.59 -8.94
CA ASP A 216 6.71 -20.66 -8.97
C ASP A 216 8.18 -20.19 -8.93
N GLU A 217 8.47 -18.88 -9.01
CA GLU A 217 9.86 -18.36 -9.10
C GLU A 217 10.39 -17.60 -7.87
N LEU A 218 9.56 -17.37 -6.85
CA LEU A 218 10.03 -16.88 -5.55
C LEU A 218 9.76 -17.93 -4.47
N ASP A 219 10.82 -18.46 -3.87
CA ASP A 219 10.72 -19.06 -2.55
C ASP A 219 10.22 -18.00 -1.55
N ASN A 220 8.90 -18.01 -1.33
CA ASN A 220 8.08 -17.19 -0.43
C ASN A 220 7.91 -15.71 -0.88
N VAL A 221 6.73 -15.32 -1.36
CA VAL A 221 5.58 -14.74 -0.60
C VAL A 221 4.40 -14.48 -1.58
N PRO A 222 3.16 -14.99 -1.36
CA PRO A 222 2.08 -14.96 -2.35
C PRO A 222 1.14 -13.74 -2.28
N PRO A 223 0.40 -13.40 -3.36
CA PRO A 223 -0.72 -12.42 -3.42
C PRO A 223 -2.05 -13.05 -2.97
N PHE A 224 -1.93 -13.86 -1.95
CA PHE A 224 -2.95 -14.67 -1.32
C PHE A 224 -2.45 -14.83 0.10
N LEU A 225 -3.28 -15.34 1.00
CA LEU A 225 -2.68 -15.97 2.17
C LEU A 225 -1.62 -17.01 1.75
N PRO A 226 -0.71 -17.41 2.65
CA PRO A 226 0.20 -18.54 2.39
C PRO A 226 -0.48 -19.79 1.79
N SER A 227 -1.82 -19.92 1.89
CA SER A 227 -2.69 -20.93 1.27
C SER A 227 -2.95 -20.79 -0.25
N GLY A 228 -2.81 -19.62 -0.88
CA GLY A 228 -3.19 -19.44 -2.30
C GLY A 228 -4.67 -19.11 -2.57
N LYS A 229 -5.48 -18.82 -1.55
CA LYS A 229 -6.91 -18.50 -1.66
C LYS A 229 -7.21 -16.99 -1.53
N TRP A 230 -8.36 -16.59 -2.08
CA TRP A 230 -8.88 -15.23 -2.11
C TRP A 230 -9.56 -14.82 -0.80
N LEU A 231 -9.52 -13.52 -0.49
CA LEU A 231 -10.30 -12.93 0.59
C LEU A 231 -11.79 -12.77 0.18
N ALA A 232 -12.08 -12.30 -1.03
CA ALA A 232 -13.45 -12.13 -1.55
C ALA A 232 -13.61 -12.70 -2.99
N LEU A 233 -14.81 -13.23 -3.32
CA LEU A 233 -15.18 -13.73 -4.67
C LEU A 233 -16.52 -13.12 -5.11
N PRO A 234 -16.78 -12.98 -6.43
CA PRO A 234 -18.08 -12.53 -6.92
C PRO A 234 -19.24 -13.40 -6.44
N THR A 235 -20.41 -12.80 -6.18
CA THR A 235 -21.63 -13.55 -5.87
C THR A 235 -22.04 -14.42 -7.06
N PRO A 236 -22.84 -15.49 -6.89
CA PRO A 236 -23.30 -16.31 -8.02
C PRO A 236 -24.10 -15.53 -9.07
N GLU A 237 -24.88 -14.53 -8.63
CA GLU A 237 -25.65 -13.66 -9.53
C GLU A 237 -24.73 -12.71 -10.31
N GLU A 238 -23.75 -12.12 -9.64
CA GLU A 238 -22.74 -11.30 -10.32
C GLU A 238 -21.81 -12.14 -11.19
N GLN A 239 -21.49 -13.36 -10.80
CA GLN A 239 -20.76 -14.31 -11.63
C GLN A 239 -21.56 -14.60 -12.91
N ALA A 240 -22.85 -14.87 -12.80
CA ALA A 240 -23.71 -15.08 -13.97
C ALA A 240 -23.81 -13.84 -14.87
N ARG A 241 -23.78 -12.63 -14.30
CA ARG A 241 -23.69 -11.38 -15.07
C ARG A 241 -22.33 -11.25 -15.74
N ILE A 242 -21.24 -11.48 -15.01
CA ILE A 242 -19.86 -11.47 -15.54
C ILE A 242 -19.73 -12.46 -16.71
N ASP A 243 -20.33 -13.64 -16.59
CA ASP A 243 -20.31 -14.70 -17.60
C ASP A 243 -21.27 -14.44 -18.79
N GLU A 244 -22.10 -13.38 -18.73
CA GLU A 244 -23.00 -12.99 -19.81
C GLU A 244 -22.24 -12.18 -20.88
N PRO A 245 -22.14 -12.68 -22.14
CA PRO A 245 -21.46 -11.96 -23.21
C PRO A 245 -22.15 -10.63 -23.50
N ASP A 246 -21.36 -9.55 -23.52
CA ASP A 246 -21.80 -8.23 -23.94
C ASP A 246 -22.03 -8.22 -25.47
N ASP A 247 -23.00 -7.44 -25.95
CA ASP A 247 -23.26 -7.26 -27.38
C ASP A 247 -22.05 -6.68 -28.14
N GLU A 248 -21.14 -5.98 -27.44
CA GLU A 248 -19.89 -5.44 -28.00
C GLU A 248 -18.65 -6.34 -27.79
N ILE A 249 -18.75 -7.40 -26.98
CA ILE A 249 -17.62 -8.26 -26.61
C ILE A 249 -17.91 -9.72 -26.99
N SER A 250 -17.05 -10.32 -27.83
CA SER A 250 -17.27 -11.70 -28.32
C SER A 250 -17.17 -12.79 -27.25
N ASN A 251 -16.40 -12.57 -26.19
CA ASN A 251 -16.32 -13.44 -25.01
C ASN A 251 -16.14 -12.60 -23.73
N PRO A 252 -16.95 -12.77 -22.67
CA PRO A 252 -16.77 -12.07 -21.40
C PRO A 252 -15.36 -12.24 -20.79
N ASP A 253 -14.62 -13.31 -21.12
CA ASP A 253 -13.20 -13.48 -20.76
C ASP A 253 -12.25 -12.44 -21.40
N ASP A 254 -12.69 -11.73 -22.44
CA ASP A 254 -11.84 -10.83 -23.24
C ASP A 254 -11.66 -9.44 -22.62
N VAL A 255 -12.19 -9.16 -21.43
CA VAL A 255 -12.13 -7.81 -20.80
C VAL A 255 -11.36 -7.90 -19.46
N ILE A 256 -11.11 -6.81 -18.73
CA ILE A 256 -10.63 -6.86 -17.33
C ILE A 256 -11.69 -6.31 -16.35
N CYS A 257 -12.59 -5.45 -16.81
CA CYS A 257 -13.70 -4.86 -16.04
C CYS A 257 -14.71 -4.18 -16.99
N ASP A 258 -15.97 -4.08 -16.58
CA ASP A 258 -17.04 -3.39 -17.32
C ASP A 258 -17.44 -2.08 -16.58
N LEU A 259 -17.33 -0.94 -17.27
CA LEU A 259 -17.68 0.39 -16.76
C LEU A 259 -19.16 0.59 -16.48
N GLU A 260 -20.01 0.09 -17.38
CA GLU A 260 -21.47 0.29 -17.28
C GLU A 260 -22.04 -0.57 -16.16
N ARG A 261 -21.41 -1.72 -15.89
CA ARG A 261 -21.77 -2.62 -14.80
C ARG A 261 -21.14 -2.25 -13.45
N GLY A 262 -20.01 -1.55 -13.45
CA GLY A 262 -19.32 -1.09 -12.24
C GLY A 262 -18.49 -2.18 -11.53
N HIS A 263 -18.29 -2.04 -10.21
CA HIS A 263 -17.59 -3.05 -9.42
C HIS A 263 -18.49 -4.28 -9.23
N ALA A 264 -18.00 -5.46 -9.57
CA ALA A 264 -18.69 -6.71 -9.24
C ALA A 264 -18.88 -6.79 -7.73
N SER A 265 -20.11 -7.11 -7.30
CA SER A 265 -20.38 -7.45 -5.91
C SER A 265 -19.60 -8.70 -5.55
N ARG A 266 -18.71 -8.59 -4.57
CA ARG A 266 -17.92 -9.70 -4.02
C ARG A 266 -18.33 -9.95 -2.58
N GLU A 267 -18.71 -11.19 -2.32
CA GLU A 267 -18.91 -11.69 -0.97
C GLU A 267 -17.58 -12.19 -0.41
N MET A 268 -17.42 -12.07 0.90
CA MET A 268 -16.38 -12.74 1.64
C MET A 268 -16.43 -14.25 1.37
N VAL A 269 -15.30 -14.83 0.96
CA VAL A 269 -15.27 -16.25 0.53
C VAL A 269 -15.36 -17.20 1.73
N ASP A 270 -14.54 -16.92 2.74
CA ASP A 270 -14.27 -17.80 3.86
C ASP A 270 -13.61 -16.98 4.98
N ASP A 271 -14.21 -16.97 6.17
CA ASP A 271 -13.66 -16.30 7.36
C ASP A 271 -12.24 -16.78 7.68
N GLU A 272 -11.92 -18.03 7.35
CA GLU A 272 -10.58 -18.61 7.48
C GLU A 272 -9.50 -17.75 6.81
N GLU A 273 -9.82 -17.16 5.65
CA GLU A 273 -8.85 -16.41 4.89
C GLU A 273 -8.64 -15.00 5.48
N TYR A 274 -9.67 -14.40 6.08
CA TYR A 274 -9.48 -13.17 6.85
C TYR A 274 -8.75 -13.47 8.17
N HIS A 275 -9.04 -14.59 8.83
CA HIS A 275 -8.38 -14.98 10.07
C HIS A 275 -6.87 -15.12 9.90
N ARG A 276 -6.38 -15.81 8.86
CA ARG A 276 -4.92 -15.95 8.68
C ARG A 276 -4.27 -14.62 8.31
N PHE A 277 -4.98 -13.73 7.61
CA PHE A 277 -4.46 -12.40 7.28
C PHE A 277 -4.28 -11.59 8.56
N PHE A 278 -5.33 -11.49 9.37
CA PHE A 278 -5.27 -10.76 10.63
C PHE A 278 -4.35 -11.43 11.67
N THR A 279 -4.20 -12.76 11.63
CA THR A 279 -3.21 -13.49 12.44
C THR A 279 -1.79 -13.06 12.06
N SER A 280 -1.45 -13.06 10.78
CA SER A 280 -0.11 -12.67 10.30
C SER A 280 0.18 -11.20 10.63
N THR A 281 -0.79 -10.33 10.41
CA THR A 281 -0.70 -8.90 10.73
C THR A 281 -0.54 -8.68 12.24
N GLY A 282 -1.25 -9.42 13.08
CA GLY A 282 -1.12 -9.33 14.54
C GLY A 282 0.28 -9.72 15.03
N HIS A 283 0.82 -10.83 14.53
CA HIS A 283 2.20 -11.23 14.83
C HIS A 283 3.21 -10.17 14.39
N ALA A 284 3.09 -9.66 13.16
CA ALA A 284 3.96 -8.61 12.66
C ALA A 284 3.87 -7.34 13.51
N ALA A 285 2.65 -6.90 13.85
CA ALA A 285 2.42 -5.69 14.63
C ALA A 285 3.02 -5.78 16.04
N ARG A 286 3.02 -6.96 16.67
CA ARG A 286 3.67 -7.18 17.98
C ARG A 286 5.19 -7.00 17.93
N HIS A 287 5.82 -7.22 16.77
CA HIS A 287 7.24 -6.93 16.54
C HIS A 287 7.51 -5.45 16.22
N MET A 288 6.47 -4.60 16.17
CA MET A 288 6.56 -3.16 15.93
C MET A 288 6.14 -2.37 17.19
N PRO A 289 6.98 -2.26 18.23
CA PRO A 289 6.61 -1.68 19.53
C PRO A 289 6.28 -0.18 19.50
N ARG A 290 6.57 0.50 18.39
CA ARG A 290 6.30 1.94 18.19
C ARG A 290 5.14 2.20 17.23
N LEU A 291 4.50 1.13 16.75
CA LEU A 291 3.37 1.22 15.86
C LEU A 291 2.24 1.98 16.55
N LYS A 292 1.86 3.11 15.97
CA LYS A 292 0.77 3.97 16.43
C LYS A 292 -0.52 3.67 15.70
N SER A 293 -0.45 3.31 14.43
CA SER A 293 -1.65 2.94 13.69
C SER A 293 -1.38 2.03 12.49
N ILE A 294 -2.29 1.10 12.26
CA ILE A 294 -2.44 0.39 10.98
C ILE A 294 -3.83 0.76 10.45
N LYS A 295 -3.91 1.10 9.16
CA LYS A 295 -5.18 1.26 8.47
C LYS A 295 -5.18 0.44 7.19
N PHE A 296 -6.29 -0.23 6.98
CA PHE A 296 -6.56 -1.04 5.81
C PHE A 296 -8.02 -0.84 5.40
N HIS A 297 -8.24 -0.89 4.10
CA HIS A 297 -9.51 -0.64 3.45
C HIS A 297 -9.70 -1.68 2.34
N LEU A 298 -10.88 -2.30 2.29
CA LEU A 298 -11.37 -3.07 1.14
C LEU A 298 -12.74 -2.52 0.74
N GLU A 299 -12.78 -1.78 -0.36
CA GLU A 299 -14.00 -1.36 -1.06
C GLU A 299 -14.43 -2.45 -2.06
N HIS A 300 -15.14 -3.45 -1.55
CA HIS A 300 -15.93 -4.37 -2.36
C HIS A 300 -17.42 -4.22 -2.00
N SER A 301 -18.34 -5.02 -2.56
CA SER A 301 -19.75 -4.94 -2.11
C SER A 301 -19.96 -5.31 -0.65
N THR A 302 -18.94 -5.94 -0.06
CA THR A 302 -18.81 -6.12 1.37
C THR A 302 -17.67 -5.24 1.85
N TRP A 303 -17.99 -4.10 2.46
CA TRP A 303 -17.04 -3.16 3.03
C TRP A 303 -16.40 -3.77 4.29
N LEU A 304 -15.08 -4.01 4.22
CA LEU A 304 -14.26 -4.40 5.37
C LEU A 304 -13.22 -3.31 5.68
N ASP A 305 -13.36 -2.68 6.85
CA ASP A 305 -12.35 -1.77 7.38
C ASP A 305 -11.64 -2.35 8.59
N PHE A 306 -10.31 -2.22 8.56
CA PHE A 306 -9.50 -2.49 9.72
C PHE A 306 -8.77 -1.23 10.15
N SER A 307 -8.95 -0.88 11.41
CA SER A 307 -8.16 0.17 12.04
C SER A 307 -7.59 -0.31 13.36
N PHE A 308 -6.29 -0.13 13.51
CA PHE A 308 -5.58 -0.30 14.78
C PHE A 308 -4.98 1.04 15.18
N ARG A 309 -5.12 1.43 16.44
CA ARG A 309 -4.62 2.70 16.97
C ARG A 309 -4.13 2.55 18.41
N THR A 310 -2.87 2.94 18.65
CA THR A 310 -2.29 3.06 20.00
C THR A 310 -2.20 4.50 20.48
N ASP A 311 -2.57 5.46 19.64
CA ASP A 311 -2.61 6.89 19.98
C ASP A 311 -3.99 7.33 20.52
N SER A 312 -4.95 6.41 20.57
CA SER A 312 -6.24 6.56 21.25
C SER A 312 -6.18 6.02 22.69
N ASP A 313 -7.02 6.57 23.56
CA ASP A 313 -7.32 6.02 24.89
C ASP A 313 -8.79 5.62 24.93
N PRO A 314 -9.13 4.31 24.91
CA PRO A 314 -8.23 3.15 24.95
C PRO A 314 -7.49 2.88 23.62
N ILE A 315 -6.42 2.06 23.67
CA ILE A 315 -5.78 1.49 22.46
C ILE A 315 -6.80 0.56 21.82
N THR A 316 -7.09 0.74 20.53
CA THR A 316 -8.22 0.06 19.88
C THR A 316 -7.77 -0.68 18.62
N ALA A 317 -8.33 -1.88 18.41
CA ALA A 317 -8.43 -2.50 17.10
C ALA A 317 -9.92 -2.62 16.75
N LYS A 318 -10.28 -2.19 15.55
CA LYS A 318 -11.65 -2.21 15.02
C LYS A 318 -11.66 -2.95 13.70
N TRP A 319 -12.55 -3.93 13.60
CA TRP A 319 -12.91 -4.63 12.38
C TRP A 319 -14.36 -4.26 12.05
N TYR A 320 -14.54 -3.37 11.10
CA TYR A 320 -15.83 -3.06 10.50
C TYR A 320 -16.08 -4.08 9.40
N SER A 321 -17.27 -4.69 9.37
CA SER A 321 -17.67 -5.61 8.32
C SER A 321 -19.17 -5.50 8.10
N ASP A 322 -19.61 -5.09 6.91
CA ASP A 322 -21.02 -5.16 6.51
C ASP A 322 -21.41 -6.53 5.89
N ALA A 323 -20.49 -7.51 5.92
CA ALA A 323 -20.71 -8.89 5.49
C ALA A 323 -21.89 -9.55 6.18
N THR A 324 -22.50 -10.51 5.47
CA THR A 324 -23.55 -11.37 6.04
C THR A 324 -23.13 -12.84 5.90
N PRO A 325 -22.74 -13.53 6.99
CA PRO A 325 -22.60 -13.01 8.35
C PRO A 325 -21.42 -12.05 8.49
N GLU A 326 -21.46 -11.17 9.50
CA GLU A 326 -20.40 -10.19 9.77
C GLU A 326 -19.09 -10.89 10.12
N TYR A 327 -17.96 -10.36 9.65
CA TYR A 327 -16.65 -10.90 10.04
C TYR A 327 -16.38 -10.64 11.52
N HIS A 328 -16.03 -11.72 12.24
CA HIS A 328 -15.56 -11.64 13.63
C HIS A 328 -14.21 -12.33 13.79
N PRO A 329 -13.20 -11.69 14.41
CA PRO A 329 -11.92 -12.33 14.70
C PRO A 329 -12.08 -13.64 15.49
N ASP A 330 -11.39 -14.69 15.06
CA ASP A 330 -11.36 -15.95 15.80
C ASP A 330 -10.26 -15.99 16.88
N ARG A 331 -10.16 -17.13 17.54
CA ARG A 331 -9.17 -17.35 18.60
C ARG A 331 -7.72 -17.19 18.12
N ARG A 332 -7.41 -17.53 16.87
CA ARG A 332 -6.05 -17.40 16.32
C ARG A 332 -5.69 -15.93 16.13
N VAL A 333 -6.65 -15.13 15.64
CA VAL A 333 -6.48 -13.69 15.57
C VAL A 333 -6.32 -13.10 16.98
N ALA A 334 -7.13 -13.53 17.95
CA ALA A 334 -7.02 -13.09 19.33
C ALA A 334 -5.63 -13.38 19.94
N GLU A 335 -5.12 -14.60 19.76
CA GLU A 335 -3.79 -15.01 20.21
C GLU A 335 -2.67 -14.21 19.52
N ALA A 336 -2.78 -13.97 18.22
CA ALA A 336 -1.80 -13.21 17.46
C ALA A 336 -1.73 -11.75 17.88
N TRP A 337 -2.86 -11.13 18.20
CA TRP A 337 -2.95 -9.74 18.67
C TRP A 337 -2.81 -9.60 20.19
N GLY A 338 -2.86 -10.70 20.94
CA GLY A 338 -2.67 -10.74 22.38
C GLY A 338 -3.85 -10.19 23.20
N PHE A 339 -5.08 -10.53 22.80
CA PHE A 339 -6.31 -10.26 23.57
C PHE A 339 -7.08 -11.56 23.86
N GLN A 340 -7.96 -11.57 24.86
CA GLN A 340 -8.84 -12.73 25.08
C GLN A 340 -10.02 -12.66 24.13
N ILE A 341 -10.45 -13.78 23.54
CA ILE A 341 -11.53 -13.76 22.56
C ILE A 341 -12.81 -13.16 23.15
N GLU A 342 -13.02 -13.23 24.47
CA GLU A 342 -14.15 -12.65 25.20
C GLU A 342 -14.09 -11.11 25.38
N ASP A 343 -12.95 -10.47 25.09
CA ASP A 343 -12.78 -9.01 25.17
C ASP A 343 -13.39 -8.26 23.97
N PHE A 344 -13.85 -9.00 22.95
CA PHE A 344 -14.61 -8.45 21.84
C PHE A 344 -15.90 -7.79 22.32
N HIS A 345 -16.16 -6.59 21.82
CA HIS A 345 -17.48 -5.98 21.88
C HIS A 345 -17.93 -5.69 20.46
N PHE A 346 -19.12 -6.17 20.13
CA PHE A 346 -19.80 -5.82 18.89
C PHE A 346 -20.63 -4.56 19.13
N GLU A 347 -20.35 -3.50 18.38
CA GLU A 347 -21.11 -2.25 18.35
C GLU A 347 -22.15 -2.35 17.21
N PRO A 348 -23.42 -2.70 17.49
CA PRO A 348 -24.39 -3.04 16.44
C PRO A 348 -24.79 -1.84 15.57
N ASP A 349 -24.68 -0.63 16.12
CA ASP A 349 -25.01 0.61 15.42
C ASP A 349 -23.97 0.96 14.35
N ASP A 350 -22.73 0.49 14.53
CA ASP A 350 -21.58 0.79 13.67
C ASP A 350 -21.04 -0.45 12.94
N PHE A 351 -21.65 -1.64 13.10
CA PHE A 351 -21.17 -2.94 12.56
C PHE A 351 -19.69 -3.23 12.88
N ASP A 352 -19.20 -2.66 13.99
CA ASP A 352 -17.82 -2.70 14.40
C ASP A 352 -17.63 -3.85 15.41
N THR A 353 -16.68 -4.75 15.13
CA THR A 353 -16.06 -5.57 16.18
C THR A 353 -14.87 -4.81 16.73
N VAL A 354 -14.93 -4.44 18.01
CA VAL A 354 -13.90 -3.63 18.66
C VAL A 354 -13.23 -4.41 19.78
N VAL A 355 -11.92 -4.20 19.91
CA VAL A 355 -11.11 -4.73 21.00
C VAL A 355 -10.29 -3.58 21.60
N ASN A 356 -10.34 -3.47 22.93
CA ASN A 356 -9.59 -2.47 23.69
C ASN A 356 -8.39 -3.13 24.36
N PHE A 357 -7.19 -2.62 24.09
CA PHE A 357 -5.96 -3.10 24.71
C PHE A 357 -5.58 -2.22 25.88
N ALA A 358 -5.22 -2.82 27.01
CA ALA A 358 -4.70 -2.09 28.17
C ALA A 358 -3.29 -1.52 27.92
N CYS A 359 -2.50 -2.16 27.06
CA CYS A 359 -1.17 -1.71 26.65
C CYS A 359 -0.76 -2.35 25.33
N TRP A 360 0.15 -1.71 24.59
CA TRP A 360 0.74 -2.24 23.36
C TRP A 360 2.28 -2.10 23.37
N PRO A 361 3.04 -3.12 22.95
CA PRO A 361 2.59 -4.49 22.66
C PRO A 361 1.96 -5.15 23.90
N PRO A 362 1.05 -6.12 23.73
CA PRO A 362 0.50 -6.88 24.84
C PRO A 362 1.62 -7.64 25.53
N ARG A 363 1.57 -7.73 26.87
CA ARG A 363 2.43 -8.68 27.60
C ARG A 363 1.97 -10.09 27.23
N ASP A 364 2.90 -11.01 27.04
CA ASP A 364 2.57 -12.40 26.65
C ASP A 364 1.42 -12.93 27.51
N VAL A 365 0.34 -13.35 26.84
CA VAL A 365 -0.87 -13.93 27.42
C VAL A 365 -0.61 -15.39 27.82
#